data_AF-A0A1G2SE66-F1
#
_entry.id   AF-A0A1G2SE66-F1
#
_cell.length_a   1.000
_cell.length_b   1.000
_cell.length_c   1.000
_cell.angle_alpha   90.00
_cell.angle_beta   90.00
_cell.angle_gamma   90.00
#
_symmetry.space_group_name_H-M   'P 1'
#
loop_
_entity.id
_entity.type
_entity.pdbx_description
1 polymer ?
#
loop_
_entity_poly.entity_id
_entity_poly.type
_entity_poly.pdbx_seq_one_letter_code
_entity_poly.pdbx_strand_id
1 'polypeptide(L)'
;MEKMESVDYKEPYSIKVGKFLLLRDFVLSSCTGSANYSLVEGRVIGILRKDPEAKPQKYLLGLLTREPLRAFIGTIWFEGRGASETRWVLEVYGRKHVELLKQLGEEMASTFNTHIDIRLVTEQPKFETTYEDDFHP
;
A
#
# COMPACT_ATOMS: atom_id res chain seq x y z
N MET A 1 -45.35 8.65 15.91
CA MET A 1 -44.14 9.31 15.39
C MET A 1 -42.99 8.36 15.67
N GLU A 2 -42.55 7.60 14.66
CA GLU A 2 -41.36 6.76 14.81
C GLU A 2 -40.13 7.66 14.96
N LYS A 3 -39.34 7.38 15.99
CA LYS A 3 -38.10 8.11 16.27
C LYS A 3 -37.05 7.52 15.32
N MET A 4 -36.74 8.23 14.25
CA MET A 4 -35.65 7.84 13.34
C MET A 4 -34.33 7.97 14.10
N GLU A 5 -33.73 6.85 14.46
CA GLU A 5 -32.38 6.82 15.01
C GLU A 5 -31.38 7.12 13.89
N SER A 6 -30.71 8.27 13.97
CA SER A 6 -29.60 8.60 13.09
C SER A 6 -28.34 7.90 13.60
N VAL A 7 -27.75 7.02 12.79
CA VAL A 7 -26.43 6.45 13.06
C VAL A 7 -25.39 7.33 12.36
N ASP A 8 -24.49 7.94 13.13
CA ASP A 8 -23.34 8.67 12.58
C ASP A 8 -22.32 7.67 12.04
N TYR A 9 -22.30 7.48 10.72
CA TYR A 9 -21.30 6.66 10.05
C TYR A 9 -19.99 7.45 9.88
N LYS A 10 -18.93 7.02 10.56
CA LYS A 10 -17.57 7.54 10.37
C LYS A 10 -16.80 6.61 9.45
N GLU A 11 -16.49 7.08 8.24
CA GLU A 11 -15.69 6.30 7.29
C GLU A 11 -14.29 5.98 7.86
N PRO A 12 -13.87 4.69 7.85
CA PRO A 12 -12.57 4.26 8.39
C PRO A 12 -11.37 4.90 7.69
N TYR A 13 -10.26 5.08 8.41
CA TYR A 13 -9.04 5.68 7.85
C TYR A 13 -8.44 4.88 6.70
N SER A 14 -8.49 3.55 6.74
CA SER A 14 -8.01 2.72 5.63
C SER A 14 -8.79 2.98 4.33
N ILE A 15 -10.09 3.28 4.44
CA ILE A 15 -10.90 3.62 3.26
C ILE A 15 -10.48 4.99 2.71
N LYS A 16 -10.33 6.00 3.58
CA LYS A 16 -9.89 7.35 3.18
C LYS A 16 -8.50 7.34 2.55
N VAL A 17 -7.55 6.68 3.20
CA VAL A 17 -6.16 6.57 2.73
C VAL A 17 -6.09 5.72 1.47
N GLY A 18 -6.83 4.63 1.38
CA GLY A 18 -6.93 3.82 0.16
C GLY A 18 -7.35 4.65 -1.05
N LYS A 19 -8.40 5.47 -0.91
CA LYS A 19 -8.86 6.37 -1.97
C LYS A 19 -7.78 7.40 -2.35
N PHE A 20 -7.12 7.99 -1.35
CA PHE A 20 -6.05 8.95 -1.54
C PHE A 20 -4.85 8.38 -2.32
N LEU A 21 -4.48 7.13 -2.04
CA LEU A 21 -3.40 6.43 -2.73
C LEU A 21 -3.76 6.09 -4.18
N LEU A 22 -4.99 5.62 -4.42
CA LEU A 22 -5.47 5.31 -5.77
C LEU A 22 -5.48 6.55 -6.68
N LEU A 23 -5.85 7.72 -6.14
CA LEU A 23 -5.83 8.99 -6.87
C LEU A 23 -4.41 9.46 -7.27
N ARG A 24 -3.36 8.82 -6.74
CA ARG A 24 -1.94 9.10 -7.01
C ARG A 24 -1.25 7.94 -7.75
N ASP A 25 -2.04 7.10 -8.44
CA ASP A 25 -1.58 5.96 -9.23
C ASP A 25 -0.79 4.89 -8.44
N PHE A 26 -0.95 4.85 -7.11
CA PHE A 26 -0.49 3.71 -6.32
C PHE A 26 -1.47 2.56 -6.41
N VAL A 27 -0.96 1.34 -6.17
CA VAL A 27 -1.81 0.15 -6.05
C VAL A 27 -1.81 -0.33 -4.60
N LEU A 28 -3.00 -0.65 -4.09
CA LEU A 28 -3.17 -1.18 -2.75
C LEU A 28 -2.71 -2.64 -2.69
N SER A 29 -2.19 -3.06 -1.54
CA SER A 29 -1.79 -4.44 -1.27
C SER A 29 -2.00 -4.81 0.19
N SER A 30 -1.86 -6.09 0.49
CA SER A 30 -1.69 -6.58 1.86
C SER A 30 -0.37 -6.06 2.46
N CYS A 31 -0.22 -6.20 3.78
CA CYS A 31 1.06 -5.88 4.45
C CYS A 31 2.23 -6.80 4.04
N THR A 32 1.97 -7.87 3.28
CA THR A 32 2.98 -8.76 2.70
C THR A 32 3.29 -8.44 1.23
N GLY A 33 2.62 -7.44 0.64
CA GLY A 33 2.87 -6.99 -0.73
C GLY A 33 2.09 -7.75 -1.80
N SER A 34 1.03 -8.48 -1.45
CA SER A 34 0.10 -9.07 -2.42
C SER A 34 -0.93 -8.03 -2.84
N ALA A 35 -1.10 -7.77 -4.14
CA ALA A 35 -2.03 -6.76 -4.62
C ALA A 35 -3.47 -7.01 -4.14
N ASN A 36 -4.14 -5.94 -3.75
CA ASN A 36 -5.55 -5.94 -3.38
C ASN A 36 -6.28 -4.91 -4.24
N TYR A 37 -7.20 -5.38 -5.07
CA TYR A 37 -7.97 -4.54 -5.99
C TYR A 37 -9.26 -4.01 -5.37
N SER A 38 -9.56 -4.40 -4.13
CA SER A 38 -10.72 -3.95 -3.39
C SER A 38 -10.32 -3.06 -2.22
N LEU A 39 -11.12 -2.03 -2.00
CA LEU A 39 -10.91 -1.07 -0.93
C LEU A 39 -11.60 -1.59 0.33
N VAL A 40 -10.85 -2.27 1.18
CA VAL A 40 -11.38 -2.99 2.35
C VAL A 40 -11.00 -2.25 3.63
N GLU A 41 -11.90 -2.25 4.61
CA GLU A 41 -11.59 -1.75 5.95
C GLU A 41 -10.50 -2.62 6.60
N GLY A 42 -9.49 -1.99 7.19
CA GLY A 42 -8.40 -2.73 7.79
C GLY A 42 -7.46 -1.87 8.60
N ARG A 43 -6.54 -2.53 9.31
CA ARG A 43 -5.56 -1.89 10.19
C ARG A 43 -4.30 -1.43 9.45
N VAL A 44 -4.15 -1.83 8.19
CA VAL A 44 -2.92 -1.69 7.44
C VAL A 44 -3.21 -1.66 5.94
N ILE A 45 -2.43 -0.89 5.18
CA ILE A 45 -2.42 -0.88 3.72
C ILE A 45 -0.99 -1.03 3.23
N GLY A 46 -0.73 -2.03 2.39
CA GLY A 46 0.51 -2.12 1.63
C GLY A 46 0.45 -1.23 0.40
N ILE A 47 1.60 -0.70 -0.01
CA ILE A 47 1.72 0.23 -1.14
C ILE A 47 2.59 -0.40 -2.22
N LEU A 48 1.98 -0.67 -3.36
CA LEU A 48 2.64 -1.10 -4.60
C LEU A 48 2.78 0.08 -5.55
N ARG A 49 3.86 0.07 -6.33
CA ARG A 49 4.09 1.02 -7.41
C ARG A 49 4.51 0.29 -8.68
N LYS A 50 3.91 0.64 -9.81
CA LYS A 50 4.40 0.21 -11.12
C LYS A 50 5.76 0.86 -11.37
N ASP A 51 6.76 0.06 -11.71
CA ASP A 51 8.04 0.57 -12.15
C ASP A 51 7.93 0.90 -13.65
N PRO A 52 7.99 2.19 -14.04
CA PRO A 52 7.83 2.58 -15.44
C PRO A 52 8.98 2.09 -16.33
N GLU A 53 10.12 1.73 -15.75
CA GLU A 53 11.28 1.22 -16.50
C GLU A 53 11.33 -0.31 -16.53
N ALA A 54 10.46 -0.99 -15.79
CA ALA A 54 10.51 -2.44 -15.71
C ALA A 54 10.06 -3.07 -17.02
N LYS A 55 10.89 -3.98 -17.53
CA LYS A 55 10.64 -4.70 -18.78
C LYS A 55 9.91 -6.01 -18.47
N PRO A 56 8.89 -6.39 -19.27
CA PRO A 56 8.28 -7.71 -19.18
C PRO A 56 9.31 -8.82 -19.27
N GLN A 57 9.19 -9.84 -18.43
CA GLN A 57 10.04 -11.02 -18.49
C GLN A 57 9.54 -11.96 -19.58
N LYS A 58 10.45 -12.42 -20.45
CA LYS A 58 10.16 -13.36 -21.53
C LYS A 58 10.60 -14.76 -21.11
N TYR A 59 9.70 -15.73 -21.23
CA TYR A 59 9.92 -17.14 -20.98
C TYR A 59 9.71 -17.94 -22.27
N LEU A 60 10.26 -19.17 -22.32
CA LEU A 60 10.08 -20.13 -23.43
C LEU A 60 10.27 -19.50 -24.82
N LEU A 61 11.51 -19.14 -25.17
CA LEU A 61 11.87 -18.55 -26.48
C LEU A 61 11.06 -17.28 -26.86
N GLY A 62 10.50 -16.59 -25.87
CA GLY A 62 9.71 -15.36 -26.08
C GLY A 62 8.23 -15.60 -26.38
N LEU A 63 7.73 -16.83 -26.23
CA LEU A 63 6.32 -17.18 -26.44
C LEU A 63 5.44 -16.78 -25.26
N LEU A 64 6.00 -16.66 -24.05
CA LEU A 64 5.28 -16.21 -22.86
C LEU A 64 5.92 -14.93 -22.32
N THR A 65 5.11 -13.88 -22.18
CA THR A 65 5.51 -12.60 -21.57
C THR A 65 4.75 -12.41 -20.28
N ARG A 66 5.48 -12.28 -19.17
CA ARG A 66 4.90 -11.91 -17.87
C ARG A 66 5.16 -10.43 -17.61
N GLU A 67 4.13 -9.70 -17.20
CA GLU A 67 4.30 -8.32 -16.76
C GLU A 67 5.32 -8.24 -15.61
N PRO A 68 6.13 -7.18 -15.56
CA PRO A 68 7.06 -7.01 -14.46
C PRO A 68 6.31 -6.88 -13.14
N LEU A 69 6.83 -7.55 -12.10
CA LEU A 69 6.29 -7.43 -10.76
C LEU A 69 6.37 -5.98 -10.29
N ARG A 70 5.29 -5.49 -9.67
CA ARG A 70 5.27 -4.16 -9.06
C ARG A 70 6.26 -4.10 -7.90
N ALA A 71 6.80 -2.91 -7.65
CA ALA A 71 7.62 -2.69 -6.45
C ALA A 71 6.72 -2.60 -5.22
N PHE A 72 7.05 -3.35 -4.16
CA PHE A 72 6.42 -3.21 -2.85
C PHE A 72 7.22 -2.23 -2.02
N ILE A 73 6.77 -0.97 -2.02
CA ILE A 73 7.59 0.16 -1.58
C ILE A 73 7.34 0.54 -0.13
N GLY A 74 6.21 0.16 0.45
CA GLY A 74 5.92 0.48 1.84
C GLY A 74 4.63 -0.10 2.38
N THR A 75 4.38 0.18 3.66
CA THR A 75 3.18 -0.24 4.38
C THR A 75 2.81 0.84 5.37
N ILE A 76 1.55 1.30 5.34
CA ILE A 76 1.02 2.21 6.33
C ILE A 76 0.16 1.45 7.35
N TRP A 77 0.49 1.62 8.63
CA TRP A 77 -0.18 1.02 9.76
C TRP A 77 -1.04 2.08 10.47
N PHE A 78 -2.32 1.75 10.68
CA PHE A 78 -3.28 2.52 11.47
C PHE A 78 -3.42 1.98 12.89
N GLU A 79 -3.08 0.70 13.10
CA GLU A 79 -3.07 0.04 14.40
C GLU A 79 -1.90 -0.96 14.46
N GLY A 80 -1.29 -1.10 15.64
CA GLY A 80 -0.17 -1.99 15.87
C GLY A 80 1.15 -1.40 15.35
N ARG A 81 2.28 -2.05 15.65
CA ARG A 81 3.63 -1.60 15.21
C ARG A 81 4.03 -0.18 15.66
N GLY A 82 3.34 0.37 16.66
CA GLY A 82 3.48 1.74 17.16
C GLY A 82 2.40 2.71 16.67
N ALA A 83 1.51 2.27 15.78
CA ALA A 83 0.40 3.06 15.28
C ALA A 83 -0.83 3.05 16.22
N SER A 84 -1.59 4.14 16.15
CA SER A 84 -2.82 4.42 16.88
C SER A 84 -3.69 5.39 16.06
N GLU A 85 -4.87 5.75 16.55
CA GLU A 85 -5.82 6.62 15.85
C GLU A 85 -5.23 7.98 15.42
N THR A 86 -4.36 8.56 16.24
CA THR A 86 -3.78 9.92 16.02
C THR A 86 -2.34 9.89 15.53
N ARG A 87 -1.77 8.69 15.39
CA ARG A 87 -0.35 8.50 15.04
C ARG A 87 -0.20 7.23 14.21
N TRP A 88 0.12 7.38 12.94
CA TRP A 88 0.32 6.26 12.02
C TRP A 88 1.81 5.97 11.83
N VAL A 89 2.11 4.78 11.32
CA VAL A 89 3.48 4.39 10.98
C VAL A 89 3.54 4.03 9.52
N LEU A 90 4.40 4.71 8.76
CA LEU A 90 4.72 4.39 7.37
C LEU A 90 6.08 3.70 7.30
N GLU A 91 6.04 2.41 7.04
CA GLU A 91 7.22 1.60 6.76
C GLU A 91 7.63 1.75 5.31
N VAL A 92 8.92 1.92 5.08
CA VAL A 92 9.54 2.02 3.75
C VAL A 92 10.39 0.79 3.50
N TYR A 93 10.25 0.20 2.32
CA TYR A 93 11.07 -0.91 1.85
C TYR A 93 11.89 -0.46 0.65
N GLY A 94 13.22 -0.42 0.80
CA GLY A 94 14.15 0.03 -0.21
C GLY A 94 14.53 1.50 -0.04
N ARG A 95 15.82 1.79 0.15
CA ARG A 95 16.33 3.16 0.34
C ARG A 95 15.95 4.10 -0.80
N LYS A 96 15.90 3.58 -2.03
CA LYS A 96 15.51 4.33 -3.22
C LYS A 96 14.08 4.90 -3.16
N HIS A 97 13.24 4.41 -2.24
CA HIS A 97 11.85 4.83 -2.09
C HIS A 97 11.61 5.79 -0.90
N VAL A 98 12.64 6.07 -0.09
CA VAL A 98 12.51 6.91 1.12
C VAL A 98 11.97 8.29 0.80
N GLU A 99 12.56 8.99 -0.17
CA GLU A 99 12.16 10.36 -0.47
C GLU A 99 10.71 10.45 -0.98
N LEU A 100 10.34 9.51 -1.85
CA LEU A 100 8.96 9.39 -2.34
C LEU A 100 7.97 9.14 -1.21
N LEU A 101 8.25 8.16 -0.34
CA LEU A 101 7.33 7.84 0.76
C LEU A 101 7.36 8.87 1.88
N LYS A 102 8.43 9.65 2.00
CA LYS A 102 8.48 10.81 2.89
C LYS A 102 7.52 11.90 2.42
N GLN A 103 7.58 12.27 1.13
CA GLN A 103 6.64 13.24 0.54
C GLN A 103 5.19 12.75 0.65
N LEU A 104 4.94 11.48 0.32
CA LEU A 104 3.61 10.89 0.48
C LEU A 104 3.13 10.93 1.93
N GLY A 105 4.01 10.63 2.89
CA GLY A 105 3.72 10.70 4.32
C GLY A 105 3.37 12.12 4.78
N GLU A 106 4.11 13.13 4.34
CA GLU A 106 3.84 14.54 4.65
C GLU A 106 2.50 15.00 4.07
N GLU A 107 2.19 14.64 2.82
CA GLU A 107 0.90 14.93 2.20
C GLU A 107 -0.27 14.26 2.95
N MET A 108 -0.11 12.98 3.33
CA MET A 108 -1.12 12.25 4.11
C MET A 108 -1.31 12.87 5.50
N ALA A 109 -0.23 13.19 6.20
CA ALA A 109 -0.26 13.81 7.52
C ALA A 109 -1.06 15.11 7.51
N SER A 110 -0.80 15.96 6.52
CA SER A 110 -1.52 17.22 6.29
C SER A 110 -3.00 16.99 5.94
N THR A 111 -3.27 16.09 4.99
CA THR A 111 -4.63 15.82 4.49
C THR A 111 -5.55 15.25 5.57
N PHE A 112 -5.03 14.37 6.42
CA PHE A 112 -5.82 13.66 7.42
C PHE A 112 -5.65 14.21 8.84
N ASN A 113 -4.88 15.29 9.00
CA ASN A 113 -4.56 15.91 10.28
C ASN A 113 -4.10 14.87 11.33
N THR A 114 -3.06 14.10 10.96
CA THR A 114 -2.52 13.01 11.77
C THR A 114 -0.99 13.06 11.78
N HIS A 115 -0.38 12.50 12.82
CA HIS A 115 1.07 12.33 12.86
C HIS A 115 1.46 11.05 12.14
N ILE A 116 2.49 11.07 11.29
CA ILE A 116 2.99 9.86 10.61
C ILE A 116 4.48 9.71 10.90
N ASP A 117 4.85 8.65 11.61
CA ASP A 117 6.24 8.23 11.75
C ASP A 117 6.67 7.46 10.51
N ILE A 118 7.81 7.83 9.94
CA ILE A 118 8.35 7.15 8.77
C ILE A 118 9.60 6.39 9.19
N ARG A 119 9.67 5.10 8.85
CA ARG A 119 10.86 4.28 9.13
C ARG A 119 11.26 3.40 7.95
N LEU A 120 12.56 3.37 7.68
CA LEU A 120 13.16 2.43 6.73
C LEU A 120 13.28 1.05 7.41
N VAL A 121 12.63 0.04 6.83
CA VAL A 121 12.65 -1.34 7.38
C VAL A 121 13.73 -2.19 6.70
N THR A 122 13.96 -1.99 5.41
CA THR A 122 15.06 -2.63 4.69
C THR A 122 15.65 -1.69 3.64
N GLU A 123 16.96 -1.77 3.46
CA GLU A 123 17.70 -1.06 2.43
C GLU A 123 17.34 -1.52 1.02
N GLN A 124 16.98 -2.80 0.88
CA GLN A 124 16.72 -3.42 -0.41
C GLN A 124 15.25 -3.27 -0.84
N PRO A 125 14.98 -3.00 -2.12
CA PRO A 125 13.62 -2.99 -2.64
C PRO A 125 12.95 -4.36 -2.45
N LYS A 126 11.66 -4.35 -2.14
CA LYS A 126 10.81 -5.54 -2.21
C LYS A 126 9.95 -5.49 -3.46
N PHE A 127 9.48 -6.65 -3.88
CA PHE A 127 8.57 -6.80 -5.01
C PHE A 127 7.24 -7.36 -4.53
N GLU A 128 6.24 -7.18 -5.37
CA GLU A 128 4.92 -7.77 -5.20
C GLU A 128 5.01 -9.29 -4.99
N THR A 129 4.26 -9.78 -4.01
CA THR A 129 4.12 -11.22 -3.76
C THR A 129 2.97 -11.76 -4.60
N THR A 130 3.28 -12.64 -5.54
CA THR A 130 2.30 -13.39 -6.32
C THR A 130 2.11 -14.78 -5.74
N TYR A 131 0.86 -15.17 -5.43
CA TYR A 131 0.53 -16.57 -5.19
C TYR A 131 0.35 -17.26 -6.55
N GLU A 132 1.47 -17.54 -7.22
CA GLU A 132 1.50 -18.48 -8.34
C GLU A 132 2.51 -19.58 -8.00
N ASP A 133 2.10 -20.47 -7.10
CA ASP A 133 2.73 -21.78 -6.86
C ASP A 133 1.83 -22.93 -7.37
N ASP A 134 0.91 -22.65 -8.30
CA ASP A 134 0.05 -23.67 -8.95
C ASP A 134 0.56 -24.11 -10.35
N PHE A 135 1.85 -23.89 -10.65
CA PHE A 135 2.51 -24.59 -11.76
C PHE A 135 3.43 -25.67 -11.20
N HIS A 136 2.81 -26.79 -10.79
CA HIS A 136 3.53 -28.06 -10.76
C HIS A 136 3.72 -28.57 -12.20
N PRO A 137 4.89 -29.15 -12.54
CA PRO A 137 5.23 -29.64 -13.88
C PRO A 137 4.33 -30.77 -14.38
#